data_AF-A0ABD8A9T9-F1
#
_entry.id   AF-A0ABD8A9T9-F1
#
_cell.length_a   1.000
_cell.length_b   1.000
_cell.length_c   1.000
_cell.angle_alpha   90.00
_cell.angle_beta   90.00
_cell.angle_gamma   90.00
#
_symmetry.space_group_name_H-M   'P 1'
#
loop_
_entity.id
_entity.type
_entity.pdbx_description
1 polymer ?
#
loop_
_entity_poly.entity_id
_entity_poly.type
_entity_poly.pdbx_seq_one_letter_code
_entity_poly.pdbx_strand_id
1 'polypeptide(L)' 'MAEELRISRQAATNLVGKFEKIGIVEEITGKERYKQYMFVDYVRIIEEGTRI' A
#
# COMPACT_ATOMS: atom_id res chain seq x y z
N MET A 1 -0.68 -0.35 9.92
CA MET A 1 0.01 0.93 9.62
C MET A 1 -0.06 1.98 10.74
N ALA A 2 -1.25 2.34 11.26
CA ALA A 2 -1.37 3.41 12.25
C ALA A 2 -0.72 3.07 13.60
N GLU A 3 -0.80 1.82 14.04
CA GLU A 3 -0.26 1.35 15.32
C GLU A 3 1.28 1.29 15.29
N GLU A 4 1.82 0.75 14.21
CA GLU A 4 3.24 0.54 13.93
C GLU A 4 3.98 1.87 13.81
N LEU A 5 3.33 2.86 13.19
CA LEU A 5 3.87 4.22 13.06
C LEU A 5 3.51 5.12 14.26
N ARG A 6 2.71 4.64 15.22
CA ARG A 6 2.23 5.41 16.38
C ARG A 6 1.57 6.74 15.99
N ILE A 7 0.79 6.75 14.90
CA ILE A 7 0.07 7.92 14.40
C ILE A 7 -1.44 7.71 14.46
N SER A 8 -2.21 8.79 14.36
CA SER A 8 -3.67 8.68 14.30
C SER A 8 -4.12 7.92 13.05
N ARG A 9 -5.29 7.26 13.12
CA ARG A 9 -5.89 6.60 11.96
C ARG A 9 -6.06 7.56 10.77
N GLN A 10 -6.48 8.80 11.05
CA GLN A 10 -6.62 9.83 10.02
C GLN A 10 -5.28 10.18 9.35
N ALA A 11 -4.20 10.29 10.14
CA ALA A 11 -2.87 10.52 9.59
C ALA A 11 -2.40 9.34 8.73
N ALA A 12 -2.64 8.10 9.17
CA ALA A 12 -2.32 6.91 8.38
C ALA A 12 -3.13 6.84 7.07
N THR A 13 -4.41 7.19 7.08
CA THR A 13 -5.24 7.27 5.86
C THR A 13 -4.73 8.34 4.90
N ASN A 14 -4.35 9.52 5.40
CA ASN A 14 -3.76 10.56 4.56
C ASN A 14 -2.40 10.15 4.00
N LEU A 15 -1.60 9.42 4.78
CA LEU A 15 -0.30 8.93 4.37
C LEU A 15 -0.41 7.89 3.26
N VAL A 16 -1.25 6.87 3.42
CA VAL A 16 -1.43 5.83 2.40
C VAL A 16 -2.00 6.41 1.11
N GLY A 17 -2.93 7.37 1.19
CA GLY A 17 -3.43 8.07 0.00
C GLY A 17 -2.36 8.92 -0.72
N LYS A 18 -1.39 9.48 0.02
CA LYS A 18 -0.23 10.14 -0.60
C LYS A 18 0.67 9.14 -1.30
N PHE A 19 0.94 7.99 -0.69
CA PHE A 19 1.74 6.92 -1.30
C PHE A 19 1.09 6.33 -2.55
N GLU A 20 -0.22 6.14 -2.52
CA GLU A 20 -1.01 5.73 -3.69
C GLU A 20 -0.90 6.77 -4.81
N LYS A 21 -1.10 8.05 -4.50
CA LYS A 21 -1.02 9.13 -5.49
C LYS A 21 0.34 9.25 -6.18
N ILE A 22 1.43 8.92 -5.49
CA ILE A 22 2.79 8.97 -6.06
C ILE A 22 3.26 7.60 -6.58
N GLY A 23 2.39 6.60 -6.61
CA GLY A 23 2.67 5.28 -7.20
C GLY A 23 3.50 4.32 -6.35
N ILE A 24 3.71 4.60 -5.06
CA ILE A 24 4.48 3.70 -4.17
C ILE A 24 3.67 2.45 -3.82
N VAL A 25 2.35 2.61 -3.66
CA VAL A 25 1.42 1.49 -3.41
C VAL A 25 0.21 1.58 -4.33
N GLU A 26 -0.45 0.46 -4.59
CA GLU A 26 -1.75 0.42 -5.25
C GLU A 26 -2.80 -0.24 -4.35
N GLU A 27 -4.04 0.22 -4.46
CA GLU A 27 -5.21 -0.39 -3.82
C GLU A 27 -5.60 -1.68 -4.56
N ILE A 28 -5.77 -2.78 -3.85
CA ILE A 28 -5.96 -4.12 -4.46
C ILE A 28 -7.32 -4.78 -4.15
N THR A 29 -8.18 -4.14 -3.37
CA THR A 29 -9.45 -4.74 -2.93
C THR A 29 -10.66 -4.30 -3.75
N GLY A 30 -10.60 -3.14 -4.41
CA GLY A 30 -11.72 -2.56 -5.17
C GLY A 30 -12.90 -2.10 -4.30
N LYS A 31 -12.70 -1.93 -3.00
CA LYS A 31 -13.76 -1.58 -2.03
C LYS A 31 -13.65 -0.14 -1.54
N GLU A 32 -14.76 0.43 -1.09
CA GLU A 32 -14.76 1.76 -0.46
C GLU A 32 -14.12 1.77 0.95
N ARG A 33 -14.25 0.67 1.69
CA ARG A 33 -13.81 0.53 3.09
C ARG A 33 -12.94 -0.70 3.26
N TYR A 34 -12.12 -0.67 4.32
CA TYR A 34 -11.17 -1.75 4.64
C TYR A 34 -10.23 -2.07 3.47
N LYS A 35 -9.86 -1.03 2.70
CA LYS A 35 -8.93 -1.11 1.58
C LYS A 35 -7.60 -1.71 2.02
N GLN A 36 -7.05 -2.57 1.17
CA GLN A 36 -5.70 -3.11 1.31
C GLN A 36 -4.85 -2.54 0.18
N TYR A 37 -3.59 -2.31 0.49
CA TYR A 37 -2.63 -1.69 -0.43
C TYR A 37 -1.39 -2.56 -0.55
N MET A 38 -0.79 -2.57 -1.74
CA MET A 38 0.38 -3.38 -2.07
C MET A 38 1.47 -2.53 -2.73
N PHE A 39 2.73 -2.79 -2.40
CA PHE A 39 3.88 -2.25 -3.11
C PHE A 39 4.08 -3.04 -4.42
N VAL A 40 3.34 -2.67 -5.46
CA VAL A 40 3.25 -3.45 -6.71
C VAL A 40 4.62 -3.62 -7.36
N ASP A 41 5.42 -2.56 -7.46
CA ASP A 41 6.75 -2.63 -8.06
C ASP A 41 7.68 -3.58 -7.29
N TYR A 42 7.61 -3.55 -5.96
CA TYR A 42 8.40 -4.46 -5.12
C TYR A 42 8.01 -5.92 -5.32
N VAL A 43 6.71 -6.20 -5.35
CA VAL A 43 6.20 -7.56 -5.58
C VAL A 43 6.55 -8.04 -6.98
N ARG A 44 6.49 -7.15 -7.99
CA ARG A 44 6.87 -7.47 -9.38
C ARG A 44 8.35 -7.85 -9.50
N ILE A 45 9.24 -7.12 -8.82
CA ILE A 45 10.68 -7.46 -8.79
C ILE A 45 10.90 -8.86 -8.22
N ILE A 46 10.19 -9.22 -7.14
CA ILE A 46 10.26 -10.57 -6.57
C ILE A 46 9.70 -11.61 -7.55
N GLU A 47 8.57 -11.33 -8.18
CA GLU A 47 7.95 -12.22 -9.17
C GLU A 47 8.90 -12.51 -10.34
N GLU A 48 9.55 -11.47 -10.89
CA GLU A 48 10.53 -11.60 -11.96
C GLU A 48 11.73 -12.47 -11.54
N GLY A 49 12.24 -12.28 -10.32
CA GLY A 49 13.35 -13.08 -9.79
C GLY A 49 12.99 -14.52 -9.41
N THR A 50 11.70 -14.85 -9.31
CA THR A 50 11.20 -16.18 -8.89
C THR A 50 10.61 -16.99 -10.03
N ARG A 51 10.60 -16.45 -11.25
CA ARG A 51 10.15 -17.14 -12.46
C ARG A 51 11.24 -18.15 -12.89
N ILE A 52 11.05 -19.43 -12.51
CA ILE A 52 11.90 -20.58 -12.89
C ILE A 52 11.69 -20.93 -14.36
#